data_AF-A0A2M7M0B8-F1
#
_entry.id   AF-A0A2M7M0B8-F1
#
_cell.length_a   1.000
_cell.length_b   1.000
_cell.length_c   1.000
_cell.angle_alpha   90.00
_cell.angle_beta   90.00
_cell.angle_gamma   90.00
#
_symmetry.space_group_name_H-M   'P 1'
#
loop_
_entity.id
_entity.type
_entity.pdbx_description
1 polymer ?
#
loop_
_entity_poly.entity_id
_entity_poly.type
_entity_poly.pdbx_seq_one_letter_code
_entity_poly.pdbx_strand_id
1 'polypeptide(L)' 'MRLLYNELSSSCEFLPPNLPKDKPLRIIKIGDFPPMPDGGIHVKNTKEIGKIWIANLTVQNGITNIRYGVVINH' A
#
# COMPACT_ATOMS: atom_id res chain seq x y z
N MET A 1 -8.61 8.13 -4.71
CA MET A 1 -7.96 9.38 -5.18
C MET A 1 -7.15 9.07 -6.44
N ARG A 2 -6.88 10.07 -7.29
CA ARG A 2 -6.03 9.91 -8.49
C ARG A 2 -5.06 11.08 -8.60
N LEU A 3 -3.84 10.81 -9.06
CA LEU A 3 -2.78 11.79 -9.32
C LEU A 3 -2.08 11.47 -10.64
N LEU A 4 -1.48 12.48 -11.29
CA LEU A 4 -0.58 12.28 -12.41
C LEU A 4 0.76 11.70 -11.95
N TYR A 5 1.47 11.04 -12.87
CA TYR A 5 2.77 10.42 -12.60
C TYR A 5 3.76 11.42 -11.97
N ASN A 6 3.86 12.64 -12.51
CA ASN A 6 4.80 13.64 -12.03
C ASN A 6 4.48 14.10 -10.59
N GLU A 7 3.20 14.32 -10.28
CA GLU A 7 2.75 14.71 -8.93
C GLU A 7 3.05 13.61 -7.90
N LEU A 8 2.85 12.35 -8.30
CA LEU A 8 3.12 11.20 -7.45
C LEU A 8 4.63 10.99 -7.25
N SER A 9 5.45 11.22 -8.28
CA SER A 9 6.90 11.04 -8.21
C SER A 9 7.59 11.92 -7.16
N SER A 10 7.01 13.09 -6.83
CA SER A 10 7.54 13.99 -5.80
C SER A 10 7.14 13.60 -4.38
N SER A 11 6.13 12.74 -4.20
CA SER A 11 5.53 12.43 -2.89
C SER A 11 5.54 10.96 -2.52
N CYS A 12 5.86 10.07 -3.46
CA CYS A 12 5.90 8.62 -3.28
C CYS A 12 7.33 8.14 -3.03
N GLU A 13 7.54 7.34 -1.99
CA GLU A 13 8.87 6.78 -1.68
C GLU A 13 9.36 5.80 -2.75
N PHE A 14 8.45 5.05 -3.37
CA PHE A 14 8.77 4.10 -4.41
C PHE A 14 7.69 4.11 -5.50
N LEU A 15 8.10 4.46 -6.72
CA LEU A 15 7.22 4.46 -7.89
C LEU A 15 7.66 3.38 -8.88
N PRO A 16 6.84 2.32 -9.10
CA PRO A 16 7.16 1.28 -10.05
C PRO A 16 7.37 1.85 -11.48
N PRO A 17 8.46 1.48 -12.16
CA PRO A 17 8.84 2.09 -13.44
C PRO A 17 7.89 1.71 -14.60
N ASN A 18 7.13 0.63 -14.45
CA ASN A 18 6.20 0.11 -15.45
C ASN A 18 4.80 0.73 -15.40
N LEU A 19 4.60 1.81 -14.62
CA LEU A 19 3.31 2.48 -14.53
C LEU A 19 3.02 3.36 -15.75
N PRO A 20 1.74 3.44 -16.19
CA PRO A 20 1.31 4.37 -17.22
C PRO A 20 1.66 5.83 -16.86
N LYS A 21 2.22 6.58 -17.81
CA LYS A 21 2.63 7.99 -17.61
C LYS A 21 1.68 8.99 -18.26
N ASP A 22 0.84 8.49 -19.16
CA ASP A 22 -0.08 9.23 -20.02
C ASP A 22 -1.48 9.42 -19.40
N LYS A 23 -1.73 8.84 -18.21
CA LYS A 23 -3.03 8.93 -17.53
C LYS A 23 -2.87 9.06 -16.02
N PRO A 24 -3.88 9.62 -15.33
CA PRO A 24 -3.93 9.62 -13.87
C PRO A 24 -3.91 8.20 -13.30
N LEU A 25 -3.06 7.98 -12.30
CA LEU A 25 -2.93 6.74 -11.57
C LEU A 25 -3.87 6.73 -10.37
N ARG A 26 -4.43 5.56 -10.05
CA ARG A 26 -5.14 5.38 -8.78
C ARG A 26 -4.13 5.24 -7.65
N ILE A 27 -4.38 5.97 -6.56
CA ILE A 27 -3.51 5.98 -5.41
C ILE A 27 -4.26 5.64 -4.12
N ILE A 28 -3.52 5.09 -3.17
CA ILE A 28 -3.90 4.90 -1.78
C ILE A 28 -3.09 5.83 -0.89
N LYS A 29 -3.73 6.39 0.14
CA LYS A 29 -3.13 7.28 1.16
C LYS A 29 -3.75 6.91 2.50
N ILE A 30 -2.92 6.53 3.47
CA ILE A 30 -3.35 6.10 4.79
C ILE A 30 -2.78 7.09 5.80
N GLY A 31 -3.63 7.92 6.42
CA GLY A 31 -3.18 8.96 7.38
C GLY A 31 -2.03 9.79 6.81
N ASP A 32 -0.95 9.89 7.57
CA ASP A 32 0.22 10.70 7.19
C ASP A 32 1.24 9.96 6.31
N PHE A 33 1.12 8.63 6.14
CA PHE A 33 2.05 7.83 5.32
C PHE A 33 2.09 8.29 3.86
N PRO A 34 3.25 8.32 3.18
CA PRO A 34 3.34 8.71 1.77
C PRO A 34 2.31 8.01 0.86
N PRO A 35 1.71 8.71 -0.12
CA PRO A 35 0.81 8.07 -1.07
C PRO A 35 1.54 7.04 -1.92
N MET A 36 0.83 5.98 -2.31
CA MET A 36 1.37 4.92 -3.18
C MET A 36 0.39 4.60 -4.31
N PRO A 37 0.86 4.28 -5.54
CA PRO A 37 -0.03 3.81 -6.60
C PRO A 37 -0.61 2.45 -6.23
N ASP A 38 -1.93 2.30 -6.33
CA ASP A 38 -2.60 1.03 -6.03
C ASP A 38 -3.88 0.81 -6.83
N GLY A 39 -3.98 -0.40 -7.40
CA GLY A 39 -5.07 -0.88 -8.24
C GLY A 39 -6.05 -1.84 -7.54
N GLY A 40 -5.96 -2.03 -6.23
CA GLY A 40 -6.84 -2.87 -5.39
C GLY A 40 -7.99 -2.12 -4.70
N ILE A 41 -9.02 -2.87 -4.29
CA ILE A 41 -10.16 -2.35 -3.54
C ILE A 41 -9.79 -2.35 -2.06
N HIS A 42 -10.06 -1.23 -1.37
CA HIS A 42 -9.72 -1.03 0.04
C HIS A 42 -10.98 -0.73 0.87
N VAL A 43 -10.93 -1.07 2.15
CA VAL A 43 -11.87 -0.57 3.16
C VAL A 43 -11.79 0.96 3.26
N LYS A 44 -12.83 1.60 3.79
CA LYS A 44 -12.89 3.07 3.86
C LYS A 44 -11.96 3.63 4.92
N ASN A 45 -11.75 2.91 6.02
CA ASN A 45 -10.87 3.31 7.10
C ASN A 45 -10.22 2.09 7.80
N THR A 46 -9.09 2.32 8.46
CA THR A 46 -8.27 1.25 9.06
C THR A 46 -8.96 0.51 10.20
N LYS A 47 -9.99 1.08 10.84
CA LYS A 47 -10.73 0.40 11.92
C LYS A 47 -11.50 -0.82 11.41
N GLU A 48 -11.86 -0.85 10.13
CA GLU A 48 -12.57 -1.98 9.50
C GLU A 48 -11.68 -3.24 9.40
N ILE A 49 -10.35 -3.09 9.40
CA ILE A 49 -9.41 -4.22 9.34
C ILE A 49 -9.44 -5.04 10.64
N GLY A 50 -9.80 -4.40 11.76
CA GLY A 50 -9.81 -5.01 13.09
C GLY A 50 -8.41 -5.36 13.59
N LYS A 51 -8.26 -6.54 14.20
CA LYS A 51 -6.99 -6.96 14.84
C LYS A 51 -6.04 -7.56 13.80
N ILE A 52 -4.81 -7.08 13.79
CA ILE A 52 -3.72 -7.65 12.98
C ILE A 52 -2.77 -8.42 13.90
N TRP A 53 -2.25 -9.56 13.45
CA TRP A 53 -1.24 -10.32 14.18
C TRP A 53 -0.20 -10.91 13.23
N ILE A 54 1.04 -11.03 13.71
CA ILE A 54 2.15 -11.64 12.96
C ILE A 54 2.12 -13.15 13.22
N ALA A 55 1.97 -13.93 12.16
CA ALA A 55 1.87 -15.37 12.21
C ALA A 55 3.22 -16.08 12.12
N ASN A 56 4.12 -15.56 11.28
CA ASN A 56 5.45 -16.12 11.14
C ASN A 56 6.42 -15.07 10.59
N LEU A 57 7.68 -15.17 11.00
CA LEU A 57 8.80 -14.37 10.51
C LEU A 57 9.90 -15.31 10.04
N THR A 58 10.30 -15.18 8.78
CA THR A 58 11.43 -15.95 8.23
C THR A 58 12.41 -15.03 7.53
N VAL A 59 13.69 -15.17 7.82
CA VAL A 59 14.78 -14.44 7.15
C VAL A 59 15.57 -15.42 6.29
N GLN A 60 15.64 -15.16 4.98
CA GLN A 60 16.41 -15.97 4.03
C GLN A 60 17.11 -15.06 3.03
N ASN A 61 18.42 -15.22 2.84
CA ASN A 61 19.22 -14.45 1.87
C ASN A 61 19.03 -12.92 1.99
N GLY A 62 18.95 -12.39 3.22
CA GLY A 62 18.72 -10.96 3.48
C GLY A 62 17.28 -10.48 3.24
N ILE A 63 16.35 -11.37 2.86
CA ILE A 63 14.94 -11.07 2.68
C ILE A 63 14.16 -11.50 3.91
N THR A 64 13.47 -10.54 4.55
CA THR A 64 12.55 -10.80 5.65
C THR A 64 11.14 -11.01 5.10
N ASN A 65 10.62 -12.22 5.24
CA ASN A 65 9.23 -12.54 4.92
C ASN A 65 8.38 -12.52 6.18
N ILE A 66 7.31 -11.73 6.16
CA ILE A 66 6.37 -11.56 7.28
C ILE A 66 5.02 -12.12 6.85
N ARG A 67 4.57 -13.20 7.48
CA ARG A 67 3.20 -13.69 7.33
C ARG A 67 2.35 -13.07 8.45
N TYR A 68 1.22 -12.47 8.08
CA TYR A 68 0.30 -11.84 9.02
C TYR A 68 -1.13 -12.29 8.75
N GLY A 69 -1.97 -12.17 9.77
CA GLY A 69 -3.42 -12.38 9.66
C GLY A 69 -4.18 -11.13 10.09
N VAL A 70 -5.42 -11.03 9.63
CA VAL A 70 -6.37 -9.98 10.03
C VAL A 70 -7.64 -10.64 10.55
N VAL A 71 -8.25 -10.03 11.57
CA VAL A 71 -9.57 -10.42 12.09
C VAL A 71 -10.49 -9.24 11.87
N ILE A 72 -11.33 -9.34 10.86
CA ILE A 72 -12.28 -8.29 10.47
C ILE A 72 -13.36 -8.19 11.55
N ASN A 73 -13.53 -7.00 12.10
CA ASN A 73 -14.65 -6.72 12.98
C ASN A 73 -15.85 -6.37 12.10
N HIS A 74 -16.92 -7.17 12.15
CA HIS A 74 -18.19 -6.89 11.49
C HIS A 74 -19.07 -5.98 12.35
#